data_AF-A0A954ZAI5-F1
#
_entry.id   AF-A0A954ZAI5-F1
#
_cell.length_a   1.000
_cell.length_b   1.000
_cell.length_c   1.000
_cell.angle_alpha   90.00
_cell.angle_beta   90.00
_cell.angle_gamma   90.00
#
_symmetry.space_group_name_H-M   'P 1'
#
loop_
_entity.id
_entity.type
_entity.pdbx_description
1 polymer ?
#
loop_
_entity_poly.entity_id
_entity_poly.type
_entity_poly.pdbx_seq_one_letter_code
_entity_poly.pdbx_strand_id
1 'polypeptide(L)'
;MLRFSAFASLLLSGWLFAQLSAVATENSQPNILWLSCEDISPHLGCYGSPDARTPTLDRLAAQGVRYLNVFTTTPVCATNRSSIITGMYPTSIGTQFMRCSGSLPPQVRCFTEYLREAGYYCTNNSKEDYNFSAPKSAWDDSSRQAHWRNRRPGQPFFAVFNY
;
A
#
# COMPACT_ATOMS: atom_id res chain seq x y z
N MET A 1 38.33 53.19 45.65
CA MET A 1 36.98 53.63 45.24
C MET A 1 36.68 53.06 43.85
N LEU A 2 35.60 52.27 43.72
CA LEU A 2 34.72 52.07 42.54
C LEU A 2 35.41 51.86 41.15
N ARG A 3 35.18 50.79 40.36
CA ARG A 3 33.93 50.04 40.09
C ARG A 3 34.22 48.74 39.31
N PHE A 4 33.37 47.75 39.56
CA PHE A 4 33.12 46.51 38.81
C PHE A 4 32.55 46.76 37.40
N SER A 5 32.64 45.72 36.53
CA SER A 5 31.82 45.38 35.32
C SER A 5 32.70 45.21 34.07
N ALA A 6 32.58 44.19 33.21
CA ALA A 6 31.72 43.02 33.15
C ALA A 6 32.41 41.99 32.22
N PHE A 7 32.63 40.77 32.70
CA PHE A 7 33.05 39.62 31.88
C PHE A 7 32.05 38.49 32.12
N ALA A 8 30.82 38.63 31.60
CA ALA A 8 29.82 37.59 31.76
C ALA A 8 28.64 37.75 30.78
N SER A 9 28.86 37.76 29.47
CA SER A 9 27.71 37.81 28.53
C SER A 9 27.93 37.18 27.15
N LEU A 10 28.78 36.17 26.99
CA LEU A 10 28.98 35.55 25.65
C LEU A 10 29.00 34.01 25.63
N LEU A 11 28.57 33.33 26.70
CA LEU A 11 28.56 31.86 26.75
C LEU A 11 27.17 31.23 27.00
N LEU A 12 26.09 32.02 26.91
CA LEU A 12 24.72 31.50 27.13
C LEU A 12 23.84 31.40 25.88
N SER A 13 24.30 31.85 24.71
CA SER A 13 23.51 31.75 23.47
C SER A 13 23.76 30.45 22.68
N GLY A 14 24.84 29.71 22.97
CA GLY A 14 25.21 28.50 22.21
C GLY A 14 24.52 27.21 22.64
N TRP A 15 23.89 27.18 23.82
CA TRP A 15 23.33 25.95 24.40
C TRP A 15 21.81 25.81 24.25
N LEU A 16 21.09 26.86 23.84
CA LEU A 16 19.62 26.83 23.76
C LEU A 16 19.07 26.31 22.42
N PHE A 17 19.92 26.06 21.42
CA PHE A 17 19.49 25.61 20.09
C PHE A 17 19.76 24.12 19.79
N ALA A 18 20.24 23.33 20.76
CA ALA A 18 20.60 21.93 20.55
C ALA A 18 19.54 20.90 21.02
N GLN A 19 18.34 21.34 21.42
CA GLN A 19 17.26 20.43 21.84
C GLN A 19 16.02 20.49 20.94
N LEU A 20 16.20 20.60 19.62
CA LEU A 20 15.24 19.94 18.73
C LEU A 20 15.53 18.45 18.83
N SER A 21 14.89 17.78 19.78
CA SER A 21 14.77 16.33 19.75
C SER A 21 14.23 15.97 18.37
N ALA A 22 15.08 15.35 17.55
CA ALA A 22 14.61 14.61 16.41
C ALA A 22 13.57 13.63 16.97
N VAL A 23 12.29 13.88 16.70
CA VAL A 23 11.31 12.81 16.75
C VAL A 23 11.81 11.85 15.69
N ALA A 24 12.60 10.87 16.13
CA ALA A 24 12.79 9.66 15.38
C ALA A 24 11.37 9.11 15.27
N THR A 25 10.71 9.42 14.16
CA THR A 25 9.62 8.59 13.67
C THR A 25 10.28 7.23 13.57
N GLU A 26 10.03 6.37 14.56
CA GLU A 26 10.41 4.99 14.48
C GLU A 26 9.92 4.57 13.10
N ASN A 27 10.85 4.26 12.20
CA ASN A 27 10.56 4.03 10.79
C ASN A 27 9.95 2.63 10.69
N SER A 28 8.89 2.39 11.47
CA SER A 28 8.15 1.17 11.56
C SER A 28 7.39 1.07 10.24
N GLN A 29 7.93 0.28 9.33
CA GLN A 29 7.25 -0.09 8.11
C GLN A 29 5.84 -0.57 8.49
N PRO A 30 4.77 0.12 8.03
CA PRO A 30 3.42 -0.23 8.43
C PRO A 30 3.05 -1.61 7.88
N ASN A 31 2.11 -2.27 8.54
CA ASN A 31 1.44 -3.39 7.91
C ASN A 31 0.39 -2.87 6.92
N ILE A 32 0.32 -3.48 5.75
CA ILE A 32 -0.59 -3.09 4.67
C ILE A 32 -1.59 -4.22 4.45
N LEU A 33 -2.87 -3.92 4.67
CA LEU A 33 -3.97 -4.81 4.37
C LEU A 33 -4.73 -4.27 3.16
N TRP A 34 -4.78 -5.07 2.10
CA TRP A 34 -5.50 -4.77 0.88
C TRP A 34 -6.78 -5.61 0.83
N LEU A 35 -7.94 -4.96 0.84
CA LEU A 35 -9.23 -5.61 0.69
C LEU A 35 -9.74 -5.31 -0.72
N SER A 36 -9.95 -6.35 -1.52
CA SER A 36 -10.55 -6.25 -2.85
C SER A 36 -11.96 -6.83 -2.79
N CYS A 37 -12.94 -6.11 -3.32
CA CYS A 37 -14.27 -6.62 -3.60
C CYS A 37 -14.42 -6.73 -5.12
N GLU A 38 -14.78 -7.90 -5.61
CA GLU A 38 -14.95 -8.13 -7.05
C GLU A 38 -16.26 -7.51 -7.56
N ASP A 39 -16.22 -6.99 -8.78
CA ASP A 39 -17.38 -6.54 -9.56
C ASP A 39 -18.33 -5.58 -8.81
N ILE A 40 -17.77 -4.71 -7.95
CA ILE A 40 -18.53 -3.74 -7.17
C ILE A 40 -18.57 -2.35 -7.81
N SER A 41 -19.76 -1.75 -7.83
CA SER A 41 -19.98 -0.32 -8.10
C SER A 41 -20.05 0.45 -6.77
N PRO A 42 -19.99 1.80 -6.73
CA PRO A 42 -20.07 2.58 -5.49
C PRO A 42 -21.45 2.55 -4.80
N HIS A 43 -22.14 1.41 -4.81
CA HIS A 43 -23.38 1.13 -4.09
C HIS A 43 -23.12 0.82 -2.62
N LEU A 44 -22.36 1.68 -1.96
CA LEU A 44 -22.03 1.60 -0.54
C LEU A 44 -22.69 2.76 0.22
N GLY A 45 -22.97 2.59 1.51
CA GLY A 45 -23.57 3.63 2.35
C GLY A 45 -22.70 4.89 2.38
N CYS A 46 -21.38 4.71 2.50
CA CYS A 46 -20.41 5.79 2.41
C CYS A 46 -20.28 6.43 1.02
N TYR A 47 -20.94 5.92 -0.02
CA TYR A 47 -21.04 6.60 -1.32
C TYR A 47 -22.45 7.17 -1.57
N GLY A 48 -23.32 7.17 -0.55
CA GLY A 48 -24.66 7.76 -0.61
C GLY A 48 -25.75 6.81 -1.10
N SER A 49 -25.47 5.50 -1.22
CA SER A 49 -26.49 4.53 -1.61
C SER A 49 -27.55 4.37 -0.50
N PRO A 50 -28.84 4.64 -0.77
CA PRO A 50 -29.90 4.62 0.26
C PRO A 50 -30.21 3.20 0.77
N ASP A 51 -30.01 2.20 -0.10
CA ASP A 51 -30.35 0.80 0.19
C ASP A 51 -29.16 0.01 0.74
N ALA A 52 -27.94 0.57 0.67
CA ALA A 52 -26.75 -0.10 1.18
C ALA A 52 -26.79 -0.22 2.71
N ARG A 53 -26.38 -1.37 3.22
CA ARG A 53 -26.19 -1.65 4.65
C ARG A 53 -24.75 -2.09 4.88
N THR A 54 -23.84 -1.13 4.91
CA THR A 54 -22.38 -1.36 4.93
C THR A 54 -21.68 -0.72 6.13
N PRO A 55 -22.19 -0.88 7.38
CA PRO A 55 -21.73 -0.08 8.53
C PRO A 55 -20.22 -0.24 8.82
N THR A 56 -19.63 -1.39 8.52
CA THR A 56 -18.19 -1.62 8.67
C THR A 56 -17.37 -0.81 7.67
N LEU A 57 -17.77 -0.79 6.39
CA LEU A 57 -17.09 -0.01 5.36
C LEU A 57 -17.36 1.49 5.52
N ASP A 58 -18.55 1.85 6.00
CA ASP A 58 -18.90 3.23 6.27
C ASP A 58 -18.06 3.82 7.41
N ARG A 59 -17.88 3.05 8.48
CA ARG A 59 -16.96 3.40 9.56
C ARG A 59 -15.51 3.50 9.09
N LEU A 60 -15.06 2.56 8.24
CA LEU A 60 -13.71 2.62 7.67
C LEU A 60 -13.51 3.91 6.86
N ALA A 61 -14.48 4.27 6.01
CA ALA A 61 -14.44 5.48 5.22
C ALA A 61 -14.46 6.76 6.10
N ALA A 62 -15.17 6.75 7.23
CA ALA A 62 -15.20 7.88 8.17
C ALA A 62 -13.90 8.05 8.97
N GLN A 63 -13.10 7.00 9.11
CA GLN A 63 -11.83 7.01 9.84
C GLN A 63 -10.60 7.17 8.93
N GLY A 64 -10.81 7.25 7.62
CA GLY A 64 -9.73 7.29 6.63
C GLY A 64 -10.01 8.29 5.50
N VAL A 65 -9.39 8.02 4.35
CA VAL A 65 -9.58 8.82 3.14
C VAL A 65 -10.50 8.07 2.19
N ARG A 66 -11.58 8.73 1.76
CA ARG A 66 -12.51 8.22 0.75
C ARG A 66 -12.28 8.97 -0.57
N TYR A 67 -11.91 8.22 -1.61
CA TYR A 67 -11.76 8.78 -2.96
C TYR A 67 -13.11 8.81 -3.68
N LEU A 68 -13.52 10.00 -4.12
CA LEU A 68 -14.79 10.19 -4.85
C LEU A 68 -14.64 9.99 -6.37
N ASN A 69 -13.41 10.10 -6.86
CA ASN A 69 -13.06 9.95 -8.28
C ASN A 69 -11.91 8.94 -8.39
N VAL A 70 -12.25 7.68 -8.59
CA VAL A 70 -11.29 6.58 -8.77
C VAL A 70 -11.77 5.72 -9.95
N PHE A 71 -10.87 5.44 -10.88
CA PHE A 71 -11.20 4.77 -12.14
C PHE A 71 -10.27 3.58 -12.34
N THR A 72 -10.83 2.46 -12.77
CA THR A 72 -10.04 1.33 -13.25
C THR A 72 -9.47 1.65 -14.62
N THR A 73 -8.32 1.07 -14.96
CA THR A 73 -7.76 1.25 -16.31
C THR A 73 -8.57 0.53 -17.37
N THR A 74 -9.31 -0.52 -16.98
CA THR A 74 -10.18 -1.31 -17.85
C THR A 74 -11.35 -1.93 -17.06
N PRO A 75 -12.51 -2.16 -17.69
CA PRO A 75 -13.69 -2.71 -17.02
C PRO A 75 -13.70 -4.25 -16.93
N VAL A 76 -12.53 -4.91 -16.96
CA VAL A 76 -12.40 -6.37 -17.09
C VAL A 76 -11.39 -6.90 -16.07
N CYS A 77 -11.72 -7.99 -15.37
CA CYS A 77 -10.98 -8.46 -14.18
C CYS A 77 -9.48 -8.67 -14.45
N ALA A 78 -9.11 -9.57 -15.38
CA ALA A 78 -7.70 -9.95 -15.53
C ALA A 78 -6.84 -8.80 -16.06
N THR A 79 -7.41 -8.04 -16.99
CA THR A 79 -6.79 -6.84 -17.55
C THR A 79 -6.54 -5.77 -16.48
N ASN A 80 -7.52 -5.51 -15.61
CA ASN A 80 -7.39 -4.54 -14.53
C ASN A 80 -6.43 -5.03 -13.43
N ARG A 81 -6.44 -6.33 -13.12
CA ARG A 81 -5.55 -6.93 -12.12
C ARG A 81 -4.10 -6.92 -12.58
N SER A 82 -3.83 -7.19 -13.86
CA SER A 82 -2.50 -7.00 -14.47
C SER A 82 -2.03 -5.55 -14.36
N SER A 83 -2.93 -4.59 -14.57
CA SER A 83 -2.62 -3.16 -14.42
C SER A 83 -2.27 -2.80 -12.98
N ILE A 84 -3.11 -3.19 -12.01
CA ILE A 84 -2.91 -2.90 -10.59
C ILE A 84 -1.57 -3.49 -10.09
N ILE A 85 -1.29 -4.76 -10.37
CA ILE A 85 -0.11 -5.42 -9.81
C ILE A 85 1.20 -4.87 -10.42
N THR A 86 1.18 -4.35 -11.64
CA THR A 86 2.38 -3.83 -12.32
C THR A 86 2.50 -2.31 -12.29
N GLY A 87 1.41 -1.59 -12.00
CA GLY A 87 1.33 -0.14 -12.15
C GLY A 87 1.32 0.34 -13.63
N MET A 88 1.06 -0.56 -14.58
CA MET A 88 1.15 -0.27 -16.02
C MET A 88 -0.21 -0.32 -16.70
N TYR A 89 -0.43 0.57 -17.68
CA TYR A 89 -1.60 0.43 -18.56
C TYR A 89 -1.54 -0.90 -19.32
N PRO A 90 -2.67 -1.63 -19.46
CA PRO A 90 -2.67 -2.95 -20.11
C PRO A 90 -2.15 -2.93 -21.55
N THR A 91 -2.42 -1.85 -22.28
CA THR A 91 -1.94 -1.62 -23.65
C THR A 91 -0.42 -1.51 -23.74
N SER A 92 0.25 -1.08 -22.66
CA SER A 92 1.72 -0.94 -22.61
C SER A 92 2.43 -2.27 -22.36
N ILE A 93 1.73 -3.28 -21.84
CA ILE A 93 2.30 -4.58 -21.45
C ILE A 93 1.61 -5.76 -22.15
N GLY A 94 0.78 -5.49 -23.17
CA GLY A 94 0.14 -6.53 -23.97
C GLY A 94 -0.89 -7.38 -23.21
N THR A 95 -1.54 -6.80 -22.19
CA THR A 95 -2.51 -7.51 -21.32
C THR A 95 -3.95 -7.05 -21.49
N GLN A 96 -4.28 -6.35 -22.59
CA GLN A 96 -5.56 -5.69 -22.80
C GLN A 96 -6.78 -6.62 -22.98
N PHE A 97 -6.59 -7.89 -23.33
CA PHE A 97 -7.68 -8.84 -23.55
C PHE A 97 -7.87 -9.79 -22.36
N MET A 98 -9.11 -10.14 -22.03
CA MET A 98 -9.40 -11.07 -20.93
C MET A 98 -8.74 -12.43 -21.15
N ARG A 99 -7.98 -12.91 -20.16
CA ARG A 99 -7.28 -14.21 -20.17
C ARG A 99 -6.35 -14.41 -21.37
N CYS A 100 -5.69 -13.33 -21.80
CA CYS A 100 -4.57 -13.45 -22.72
C CYS A 100 -3.27 -13.83 -21.99
N SER A 101 -2.27 -14.23 -22.76
CA SER A 101 -0.93 -14.53 -22.26
C SER A 101 0.04 -13.43 -22.68
N GLY A 102 0.03 -12.33 -21.95
CA GLY A 102 0.96 -11.22 -22.13
C GLY A 102 2.37 -11.59 -21.69
N SER A 103 3.37 -11.01 -22.35
CA SER A 103 4.78 -11.08 -21.97
C SER A 103 5.20 -9.73 -21.43
N LEU A 104 5.54 -9.68 -20.14
CA LEU A 104 5.96 -8.43 -19.50
C LEU A 104 7.33 -8.00 -20.05
N PRO A 105 7.53 -6.70 -20.36
CA PRO A 105 8.86 -6.17 -20.62
C PRO A 105 9.79 -6.44 -19.42
N PRO A 106 11.10 -6.69 -19.63
CA PRO A 106 12.03 -7.06 -18.56
C PRO A 106 12.12 -6.08 -17.38
N GLN A 107 11.80 -4.81 -17.60
CA GLN A 107 11.83 -3.76 -16.60
C GLN A 107 10.54 -3.65 -15.78
N VAL A 108 9.45 -4.30 -16.21
CA VAL A 108 8.16 -4.28 -15.52
C VAL A 108 8.13 -5.38 -14.48
N ARG A 109 7.82 -5.01 -13.25
CA ARG A 109 7.79 -5.89 -12.08
C ARG A 109 6.45 -5.75 -11.37
N CYS A 110 6.05 -6.79 -10.66
CA CYS A 110 4.93 -6.68 -9.74
C CYS A 110 5.35 -5.77 -8.57
N PHE A 111 4.49 -4.84 -8.14
CA PHE A 111 4.86 -3.87 -7.09
C PHE A 111 5.22 -4.56 -5.77
N THR A 112 4.69 -5.76 -5.55
CA THR A 112 4.97 -6.61 -4.39
C THR A 112 6.41 -7.12 -4.38
N GLU A 113 7.09 -7.20 -5.52
CA GLU A 113 8.51 -7.53 -5.55
C GLU A 113 9.34 -6.45 -4.84
N TYR A 114 8.99 -5.17 -5.04
CA TYR A 114 9.63 -4.06 -4.32
C TYR A 114 9.31 -4.10 -2.81
N LEU A 115 8.08 -4.49 -2.44
CA LEU A 115 7.72 -4.65 -1.02
C LEU A 115 8.52 -5.78 -0.36
N ARG A 116 8.71 -6.91 -1.06
CA ARG A 116 9.54 -8.02 -0.56
C ARG A 116 11.00 -7.63 -0.44
N GLU A 117 11.54 -6.88 -1.40
CA GLU A 117 12.89 -6.29 -1.29
C GLU A 117 13.01 -5.35 -0.09
N ALA A 118 11.94 -4.63 0.25
CA ALA A 118 11.86 -3.80 1.45
C ALA A 118 11.61 -4.59 2.75
N GLY A 119 11.52 -5.92 2.71
CA GLY A 119 11.38 -6.79 3.88
C GLY A 119 9.96 -7.24 4.22
N TYR A 120 8.96 -6.86 3.43
CA TYR A 120 7.57 -7.24 3.66
C TYR A 120 7.32 -8.70 3.32
N TYR A 121 6.52 -9.37 4.17
CA TYR A 121 5.89 -10.64 3.82
C TYR A 121 4.64 -10.39 2.98
N CYS A 122 4.65 -10.82 1.71
CA CYS A 122 3.60 -10.51 0.75
C CYS A 122 2.71 -11.73 0.47
N THR A 123 1.40 -11.61 0.73
CA THR A 123 0.43 -12.69 0.54
C THR A 123 -0.80 -12.29 -0.28
N ASN A 124 -1.33 -13.21 -1.08
CA ASN A 124 -2.58 -13.03 -1.82
C ASN A 124 -3.59 -14.17 -1.59
N ASN A 125 -4.77 -13.87 -1.03
CA ASN A 125 -5.82 -14.84 -0.76
C ASN A 125 -7.09 -14.55 -1.60
N SER A 126 -7.41 -15.31 -2.64
CA SER A 126 -6.62 -16.35 -3.32
C SER A 126 -6.53 -16.13 -4.83
N LYS A 127 -6.90 -14.93 -5.31
CA LYS A 127 -7.12 -14.64 -6.73
C LYS A 127 -6.08 -13.65 -7.22
N GLU A 128 -5.23 -14.11 -8.12
CA GLU A 128 -4.38 -13.25 -8.96
C GLU A 128 -5.15 -12.82 -10.19
N ASP A 129 -5.49 -13.79 -11.05
CA ASP A 129 -6.16 -13.61 -12.35
C ASP A 129 -5.41 -12.62 -13.23
N TYR A 130 -4.08 -12.73 -13.34
CA TYR A 130 -3.29 -11.89 -14.23
C TYR A 130 -3.26 -12.45 -15.66
N ASN A 131 -3.22 -11.56 -16.64
CA ASN A 131 -2.98 -11.89 -18.06
C ASN A 131 -1.50 -12.19 -18.37
N PHE A 132 -0.73 -12.64 -17.39
CA PHE A 132 0.66 -13.08 -17.55
C PHE A 132 1.00 -14.05 -16.42
N SER A 133 2.02 -14.87 -16.62
CA SER A 133 2.52 -15.76 -15.57
C SER A 133 3.24 -14.95 -14.50
N ALA A 134 2.66 -14.86 -13.30
CA ALA A 134 3.30 -14.17 -12.18
C ALA A 134 4.68 -14.78 -11.88
N PRO A 135 5.73 -13.95 -11.73
CA PRO A 135 7.03 -14.47 -11.32
C PRO A 135 6.93 -14.97 -9.86
N LYS A 136 7.74 -15.98 -9.50
CA LYS A 136 7.82 -16.47 -8.10
C LYS A 136 8.25 -15.38 -7.11
N SER A 137 8.87 -14.31 -7.59
CA SER A 137 9.22 -13.13 -6.81
C SER A 137 8.01 -12.26 -6.44
N ALA A 138 6.85 -12.41 -7.09
CA ALA A 138 5.68 -11.57 -6.82
C ALA A 138 5.08 -11.81 -5.42
N TRP A 139 5.12 -13.04 -4.90
CA TRP A 139 4.46 -13.40 -3.64
C TRP A 139 5.30 -14.35 -2.80
N ASP A 140 5.20 -14.22 -1.48
CA ASP A 140 5.67 -15.27 -0.56
C ASP A 140 4.66 -16.42 -0.49
N ASP A 141 3.37 -16.13 -0.53
CA ASP A 141 2.28 -17.11 -0.61
C ASP A 141 1.09 -16.53 -1.40
N SER A 142 0.62 -17.26 -2.40
CA SER A 142 -0.55 -16.92 -3.21
C SER A 142 -1.41 -18.17 -3.35
N SER A 143 -2.37 -18.32 -2.44
CA SER A 143 -3.16 -19.54 -2.28
C SER A 143 -4.43 -19.26 -1.49
N ARG A 144 -5.33 -20.25 -1.42
CA ARG A 144 -6.54 -20.16 -0.59
C ARG A 144 -6.25 -20.12 0.91
N GLN A 145 -5.03 -20.48 1.31
CA GLN A 145 -4.57 -20.49 2.69
C GLN A 145 -3.63 -19.32 2.99
N ALA A 146 -3.27 -18.52 1.97
CA ALA A 146 -2.35 -17.41 2.11
C ALA A 146 -2.82 -16.42 3.17
N HIS A 147 -1.94 -16.11 4.10
CA HIS A 147 -2.29 -15.29 5.25
C HIS A 147 -1.06 -14.59 5.85
N TRP A 148 -1.19 -13.31 6.19
CA TRP A 148 -0.16 -12.51 6.85
C TRP A 148 0.37 -13.06 8.20
N ARG A 149 -0.29 -14.07 8.77
CA ARG A 149 0.07 -14.68 10.05
C ARG A 149 1.25 -15.65 9.92
N ASN A 150 1.57 -16.07 8.70
CA ASN A 150 2.68 -16.98 8.40
C ASN A 150 4.04 -16.27 8.32
N ARG A 151 4.09 -14.96 8.55
CA ARG A 151 5.33 -14.15 8.55
C ARG A 151 6.18 -14.39 9.79
N ARG A 152 7.45 -13.98 9.74
CA ARG A 152 8.34 -14.01 10.92
C ARG A 152 7.88 -13.01 11.99
N PRO A 153 8.12 -13.26 13.29
CA PRO A 153 7.83 -12.30 14.34
C PRO A 153 8.45 -10.92 14.05
N GLY A 154 7.66 -9.85 14.18
CA GLY A 154 8.11 -8.48 13.93
C GLY A 154 8.24 -8.08 12.45
N GLN A 155 8.10 -9.01 11.49
CA GLN A 155 8.16 -8.69 10.07
C GLN A 155 6.93 -7.88 9.64
N PRO A 156 7.06 -6.81 8.83
CA PRO A 156 5.92 -6.15 8.23
C PRO A 156 5.26 -7.03 7.16
N PHE A 157 3.99 -6.80 6.85
CA PHE A 157 3.29 -7.55 5.82
C PHE A 157 2.52 -6.68 4.83
N PHE A 158 2.34 -7.23 3.63
CA PHE A 158 1.37 -6.79 2.65
C PHE A 158 0.45 -7.97 2.34
N ALA A 159 -0.85 -7.84 2.60
CA ALA A 159 -1.77 -8.97 2.46
C ALA A 159 -3.05 -8.59 1.73
N VAL A 160 -3.36 -9.33 0.67
CA VAL A 160 -4.58 -9.16 -0.13
C VAL A 160 -5.63 -10.18 0.29
N PHE A 161 -6.86 -9.71 0.54
CA PHE A 161 -8.06 -10.53 0.68
C PHE A 161 -9.05 -10.13 -0.39
N ASN A 162 -9.49 -11.11 -1.18
CA ASN A 162 -10.46 -10.92 -2.24
C ASN A 162 -11.83 -11.44 -1.77
N TYR A 163 -12.88 -10.62 -1.90
CA TYR A 163 -14.26 -10.91 -1.53
C TYR A 163 -15.19 -10.83 -2.73
#